data_AF-A0A2H0NCJ1-F1
#
_entry.id   AF-A0A2H0NCJ1-F1
#
_cell.length_a   1.000
_cell.length_b   1.000
_cell.length_c   1.000
_cell.angle_alpha   90.00
_cell.angle_beta   90.00
_cell.angle_gamma   90.00
#
_symmetry.space_group_name_H-M   'P 1'
#
loop_
_entity.id
_entity.type
_entity.pdbx_description
1 polymer ?
#
loop_
_entity_poly.entity_id
_entity_poly.type
_entity_poly.pdbx_seq_one_letter_code
_entity_poly.pdbx_strand_id
1 'polypeptide(L)' 'MGSLGQAENWLKQKEGNDKYDQRWRDHRERELFNAYCAQQDWSAAKRIVESSVKEGSKQGRKKRLEELSELNYDEME' A
#
# COMPACT_ATOMS: atom_id res chain seq x y z
N MET A 1 -7.45 17.33 -8.71
CA MET A 1 -7.46 16.14 -7.83
C MET A 1 -6.98 14.96 -8.66
N GLY A 2 -5.94 14.25 -8.22
CA GLY A 2 -5.50 13.00 -8.85
C GLY A 2 -6.16 11.80 -8.19
N SER A 3 -6.43 10.72 -8.93
CA SER A 3 -6.99 9.50 -8.36
C SER A 3 -5.93 8.69 -7.62
N LEU A 4 -6.34 7.85 -6.65
CA LEU A 4 -5.41 6.96 -5.94
C LEU A 4 -4.65 6.03 -6.89
N GLY A 5 -5.32 5.53 -7.94
CA GLY A 5 -4.67 4.73 -8.97
C GLY A 5 -3.59 5.49 -9.77
N GLN A 6 -3.78 6.80 -10.01
CA GLN A 6 -2.72 7.62 -10.63
C GLN A 6 -1.52 7.79 -9.69
N ALA A 7 -1.76 7.98 -8.39
CA ALA A 7 -0.71 8.09 -7.39
C ALA A 7 0.06 6.78 -7.19
N GLU A 8 -0.64 5.63 -7.18
CA GLU A 8 -0.03 4.30 -7.15
C GLU A 8 0.83 4.04 -8.39
N ASN A 9 0.32 4.32 -9.59
CA ASN A 9 1.08 4.15 -10.82
C ASN A 9 2.31 5.06 -10.87
N TRP A 10 2.18 6.30 -10.39
CA TRP A 10 3.31 7.20 -10.30
C TRP A 10 4.37 6.67 -9.32
N LEU A 11 3.97 6.14 -8.16
CA LEU A 11 4.88 5.54 -7.19
C LEU A 11 5.63 4.35 -7.79
N LYS A 12 4.94 3.47 -8.53
CA LYS A 12 5.55 2.36 -9.28
C LYS A 12 6.58 2.84 -10.30
N GLN A 13 6.29 3.90 -11.05
CA GLN A 13 7.25 4.48 -12.01
C GLN A 13 8.50 5.10 -11.35
N LYS A 14 8.46 5.35 -10.04
CA LYS A 14 9.60 5.88 -9.29
C LYS A 14 10.42 4.81 -8.58
N GLU A 15 10.03 3.54 -8.71
CA GLU A 15 10.83 2.41 -8.26
C GLU A 15 12.22 2.41 -8.91
N GLY A 16 13.26 2.21 -8.09
CA GLY A 16 14.65 2.20 -8.56
C GLY A 16 15.25 3.57 -8.89
N ASN A 17 14.56 4.66 -8.58
CA ASN A 17 15.11 6.00 -8.75
C ASN A 17 15.88 6.44 -7.49
N ASP A 18 17.19 6.65 -7.64
CA ASP A 18 18.11 7.00 -6.55
C ASP A 18 17.76 8.31 -5.81
N LYS A 19 16.87 9.14 -6.36
CA LYS A 19 16.37 10.35 -5.69
C LYS A 19 15.39 10.04 -4.56
N TYR A 20 14.79 8.85 -4.56
CA TYR A 20 13.76 8.47 -3.61
C TYR A 20 14.27 7.31 -2.76
N ASP A 21 14.66 7.63 -1.52
CA ASP A 21 15.11 6.60 -0.59
C ASP A 21 13.96 5.65 -0.16
N GLN A 22 14.33 4.52 0.43
CA GLN A 22 13.37 3.52 0.91
C GLN A 22 12.40 4.08 1.95
N ARG A 23 12.81 5.07 2.75
CA ARG A 23 11.97 5.65 3.81
C ARG A 23 10.87 6.52 3.21
N TRP A 24 11.21 7.33 2.21
CA TRP A 24 10.24 8.11 1.46
C TRP A 24 9.24 7.20 0.75
N ARG A 25 9.72 6.11 0.16
CA ARG A 25 8.83 5.14 -0.51
C ARG A 25 7.87 4.48 0.48
N ASP A 26 8.39 3.98 1.60
CA ASP A 26 7.58 3.39 2.68
C ASP A 26 6.50 4.36 3.21
N HIS A 27 6.85 5.66 3.30
CA HIS A 27 5.89 6.69 3.67
C HIS A 27 4.76 6.84 2.64
N ARG A 28 5.09 6.87 1.33
CA ARG A 28 4.07 6.96 0.26
C ARG A 28 3.20 5.72 0.16
N GLU A 29 3.79 4.53 0.32
CA GLU A 29 3.02 3.27 0.41
C GLU A 29 2.05 3.30 1.60
N ARG A 30 2.47 3.83 2.75
CA ARG A 30 1.59 3.98 3.92
C ARG A 30 0.43 4.95 3.65
N GLU A 31 0.67 6.07 2.99
CA GLU A 31 -0.39 7.02 2.63
C GLU A 31 -1.41 6.39 1.68
N LEU A 32 -0.95 5.71 0.63
CA LEU A 32 -1.82 5.00 -0.34
C LEU A 32 -2.63 3.90 0.34
N PHE A 33 -1.98 3.08 1.17
CA PHE A 33 -2.65 2.03 1.94
C PHE A 33 -3.80 2.59 2.79
N ASN A 34 -3.54 3.64 3.57
CA ASN A 34 -4.56 4.25 4.42
C ASN A 34 -5.71 4.85 3.59
N ALA A 35 -5.40 5.44 2.43
CA ALA A 35 -6.41 6.02 1.56
C ALA A 35 -7.33 4.94 0.94
N TYR A 36 -6.77 3.81 0.49
CA TYR A 36 -7.56 2.68 0.01
C TYR A 36 -8.40 2.06 1.12
N CYS A 37 -7.83 1.89 2.33
CA CYS A 37 -8.59 1.42 3.48
C CYS A 37 -9.75 2.35 3.85
N ALA A 38 -9.55 3.68 3.76
CA ALA A 38 -10.62 4.65 4.02
C ALA A 38 -11.77 4.57 3.00
N GLN A 39 -11.49 4.09 1.78
CA GLN A 39 -12.48 3.82 0.74
C GLN A 39 -13.02 2.39 0.77
N GLN A 40 -12.58 1.57 1.72
CA GLN A 40 -12.88 0.13 1.79
C GLN A 40 -12.48 -0.65 0.52
N ASP A 41 -11.52 -0.14 -0.23
CA ASP A 41 -10.95 -0.84 -1.39
C ASP A 41 -9.85 -1.81 -0.91
N TRP A 42 -10.28 -2.95 -0.38
CA TRP A 42 -9.39 -3.95 0.22
C TRP A 42 -8.46 -4.60 -0.81
N SER A 43 -8.94 -4.80 -2.04
CA SER A 43 -8.14 -5.26 -3.18
C SER A 43 -6.96 -4.33 -3.43
N ALA A 44 -7.22 -3.02 -3.53
CA ALA A 44 -6.17 -2.04 -3.74
C ALA A 44 -5.22 -1.91 -2.55
N ALA A 45 -5.76 -1.94 -1.33
CA ALA A 45 -4.94 -1.94 -0.12
C ALA A 45 -4.00 -3.16 -0.07
N LYS A 46 -4.49 -4.35 -0.44
CA LYS A 46 -3.71 -5.58 -0.55
C LYS A 46 -2.58 -5.46 -1.56
N ARG A 47 -2.83 -4.89 -2.75
CA ARG A 47 -1.77 -4.62 -3.75
C ARG A 47 -0.64 -3.77 -3.19
N ILE A 48 -0.95 -2.76 -2.38
CA ILE A 48 0.08 -1.94 -1.72
C ILE A 48 0.90 -2.77 -0.73
N VAL A 49 0.26 -3.61 0.08
CA VAL A 49 0.95 -4.52 1.02
C VAL A 49 1.88 -5.47 0.27
N GLU A 50 1.43 -6.08 -0.83
CA GLU A 50 2.23 -7.02 -1.61
C GLU A 50 3.47 -6.35 -2.23
N SER A 51 3.30 -5.12 -2.72
CA SER A 51 4.37 -4.31 -3.33
C SER A 51 5.37 -3.71 -2.33
N SER A 52 5.08 -3.75 -1.03
CA SER A 52 5.93 -3.18 0.00
C SER A 52 7.24 -3.96 0.13
N VAL A 53 8.38 -3.29 -0.07
CA VAL A 53 9.72 -3.93 -0.02
C VAL A 53 10.19 -4.17 1.41
N LYS A 54 9.75 -3.33 2.36
CA LYS A 54 10.16 -3.43 3.75
C LYS A 54 9.29 -4.42 4.51
N GLU A 55 9.85 -5.59 4.82
CA GLU A 55 9.14 -6.69 5.49
C GLU A 55 8.40 -6.28 6.77
N GLY A 56 9.03 -5.48 7.65
CA GLY A 56 8.37 -5.00 8.86
C GLY A 56 7.14 -4.12 8.59
N SER A 57 7.20 -3.28 7.55
CA SER A 57 6.05 -2.47 7.14
C SER A 57 4.98 -3.34 6.48
N LYS A 58 5.38 -4.33 5.67
CA LYS A 58 4.49 -5.28 5.02
C LYS A 58 3.67 -6.08 6.04
N GLN A 59 4.32 -6.65 7.06
CA GLN A 59 3.63 -7.36 8.14
C GLN A 59 2.66 -6.46 8.91
N GLY A 60 3.07 -5.23 9.23
CA GLY A 60 2.21 -4.26 9.90
C GLY A 60 0.97 -3.87 9.08
N ARG A 61 1.14 -3.66 7.76
CA ARG A 61 0.02 -3.36 6.85
C ARG A 61 -0.90 -4.57 6.66
N LYS A 62 -0.35 -5.78 6.51
CA LYS A 62 -1.14 -7.03 6.42
C LYS A 62 -2.06 -7.19 7.63
N LYS A 63 -1.49 -7.13 8.84
CA LYS A 63 -2.27 -7.25 10.09
C LYS A 63 -3.36 -6.19 10.19
N ARG A 64 -3.03 -4.94 9.86
CA ARG A 64 -4.00 -3.84 9.87
C ARG A 64 -5.11 -4.04 8.83
N LEU A 65 -4.80 -4.62 7.67
CA LEU A 65 -5.80 -4.89 6.64
C LEU A 65 -6.78 -5.98 7.08
N GLU A 66 -6.29 -7.06 7.68
CA GLU A 66 -7.11 -8.12 8.29
C GLU A 66 -8.01 -7.54 9.41
N GLU A 67 -7.44 -6.69 10.28
CA GLU A 67 -8.20 -6.02 11.35
C GLU A 67 -9.31 -5.10 10.83
N LEU A 68 -9.07 -4.34 9.75
CA LEU A 68 -10.02 -3.35 9.23
C LEU A 68 -11.11 -3.95 8.34
N SER A 69 -10.80 -5.03 7.63
CA SER A 69 -11.72 -5.68 6.69
C SER A 69 -12.54 -6.79 7.33
N GLU A 70 -12.11 -7.31 8.49
CA GLU A 70 -12.66 -8.51 9.14
C GLU A 70 -12.58 -9.78 8.25
N LEU A 71 -11.73 -9.75 7.22
CA LEU A 71 -11.48 -10.86 6.30
C LEU A 71 -10.06 -11.40 6.50
N ASN A 72 -9.85 -12.67 6.17
CA ASN A 72 -8.48 -13.18 6.07
C ASN A 72 -7.80 -12.53 4.85
N TYR A 73 -6.52 -12.18 4.99
CA TYR A 73 -5.77 -11.52 3.91
C TYR A 73 -5.77 -12.29 2.59
N ASP A 74 -5.79 -13.62 2.68
CA ASP A 74 -5.76 -14.50 1.51
C ASP A 74 -7.14 -14.59 0.82
N GLU A 75 -8.22 -14.20 1.50
CA GLU A 75 -9.59 -14.18 0.97
C GLU A 75 -9.97 -12.83 0.31
N MET A 76 -9.09 -11.83 0.38
CA MET A 76 -9.30 -10.53 -0.25
C MET A 76 -8.94 -10.60 -1.74
N GLU A 77 -9.93 -10.42 -2.61
CA GLU A 77 -9.76 -10.27 -4.08
C GLU A 77 -9.81 -8.80 -4.51
#